data_AF-A0A8J9SJ19-F1
#
_entry.id   AF-A0A8J9SJ19-F1
#
_cell.length_a   1.000
_cell.length_b   1.000
_cell.length_c   1.000
_cell.angle_alpha   90.00
_cell.angle_beta   90.00
_cell.angle_gamma   90.00
#
_symmetry.space_group_name_H-M   'P 1'
#
loop_
_entity.id
_entity.type
_entity.pdbx_description
1 polymer ?
#
loop_
_entity_poly.entity_id
_entity_poly.type
_entity_poly.pdbx_seq_one_letter_code
_entity_poly.pdbx_strand_id
1 'polypeptide(L)' 'MSGAETKQSDVKKKENKGFECAEEAEALLNCVTDKSYNEMRCLPLLKKLRACVEKKNVVDFKLLPDKDTS' A
#
# COMPACT_ATOMS: atom_id res chain seq x y z
N MET A 1 40.25 0.39 -1.28
CA MET A 1 39.32 -0.15 -0.25
C MET A 1 38.43 1.01 0.13
N SER A 2 37.11 1.08 -0.03
CA SER A 2 36.03 0.16 -0.40
C SER A 2 34.94 1.12 -0.95
N GLY A 3 34.14 0.81 -1.96
CA GLY A 3 33.31 -0.37 -2.07
C GLY A 3 31.85 0.08 -2.14
N ALA A 4 31.29 -0.11 -3.34
CA ALA A 4 29.90 -0.44 -3.65
C ALA A 4 28.77 0.61 -3.46
N GLU A 5 28.33 1.07 -4.63
CA GLU A 5 26.95 1.37 -5.03
C GLU A 5 25.91 0.45 -4.38
N THR A 6 24.73 0.97 -4.05
CA THR A 6 23.52 0.15 -3.92
C THR A 6 22.36 0.98 -4.48
N LYS A 7 22.16 0.84 -5.80
CA LYS A 7 21.07 0.06 -6.41
C LYS A 7 19.68 0.61 -6.14
N GLN A 8 19.30 1.49 -7.07
CA GLN A 8 18.02 1.54 -7.76
C GLN A 8 17.14 0.31 -7.46
N SER A 9 16.04 0.55 -6.77
CA SER A 9 14.94 -0.42 -6.67
C SER A 9 13.94 -0.08 -7.76
N ASP A 10 14.17 -0.66 -8.93
CA ASP A 10 13.15 -0.88 -9.95
C ASP A 10 12.04 -1.73 -9.34
N VAL A 11 11.02 -1.09 -8.77
CA VAL A 11 9.76 -1.76 -8.45
C VAL A 11 9.09 -2.07 -9.79
N LYS A 12 9.32 -3.30 -10.23
CA LYS A 12 8.71 -3.98 -11.36
C LYS A 12 7.19 -3.82 -11.30
N LYS A 13 6.68 -2.83 -12.04
CA LYS A 13 5.27 -2.58 -12.32
C LYS A 13 4.70 -3.80 -13.06
N LYS A 14 4.27 -4.81 -12.30
CA LYS A 14 3.53 -5.96 -12.82
C LYS A 14 2.09 -5.48 -12.96
N GLU A 15 1.61 -5.45 -14.20
CA GLU A 15 0.21 -5.15 -14.54
C GLU A 15 -0.71 -6.17 -13.87
N ASN A 16 -1.11 -5.87 -12.63
CA ASN A 16 -2.29 -6.44 -12.01
C ASN A 16 -3.42 -5.48 -12.28
N LYS A 17 -4.61 -6.01 -12.56
CA LYS A 17 -5.86 -5.28 -12.53
C LYS A 17 -6.00 -4.71 -11.11
N GLY A 18 -5.50 -3.49 -10.93
CA GLY A 18 -5.26 -2.92 -9.62
C GLY A 18 -6.57 -2.80 -8.88
N PHE A 19 -6.65 -3.36 -7.67
CA PHE A 19 -7.75 -3.07 -6.76
C PHE A 19 -7.78 -1.55 -6.55
N GLU A 20 -8.98 -0.97 -6.56
CA GLU A 20 -9.14 0.47 -6.40
C GLU A 20 -8.52 0.92 -5.07
N CYS A 21 -7.71 1.98 -5.10
CA CYS A 21 -6.99 2.49 -3.92
C CYS A 21 -5.96 1.52 -3.31
N ALA A 22 -5.50 0.50 -4.06
CA ALA A 22 -4.51 -0.47 -3.58
C ALA A 22 -3.17 0.19 -3.19
N GLU A 23 -2.72 1.20 -3.93
CA GLU A 23 -1.46 1.90 -3.65
C GLU A 23 -1.53 2.66 -2.32
N GLU A 24 -2.63 3.35 -2.05
CA GLU A 24 -2.87 4.06 -0.80
C GLU A 24 -3.01 3.09 0.39
N ALA A 25 -3.66 1.95 0.17
CA ALA A 25 -3.81 0.91 1.19
C ALA A 25 -2.44 0.29 1.52
N GLU A 26 -1.65 -0.07 0.51
CA GLU A 26 -0.29 -0.59 0.68
C GLU A 26 0.59 0.42 1.43
N ALA A 27 0.56 1.69 1.05
CA ALA A 27 1.36 2.73 1.71
C ALA A 27 1.00 2.86 3.20
N LEU A 28 -0.29 2.83 3.54
CA LEU A 28 -0.74 2.88 4.93
C LEU A 28 -0.30 1.62 5.70
N LEU A 29 -0.48 0.43 5.12
CA LEU A 29 -0.07 -0.85 5.72
C LEU A 29 1.43 -0.88 6.00
N ASN A 30 2.25 -0.46 5.03
CA ASN A 30 3.69 -0.36 5.22
C ASN A 30 4.04 0.59 6.37
N CYS A 31 3.33 1.72 6.49
CA CYS A 31 3.53 2.68 7.58
C CYS A 31 3.22 2.09 8.97
N VAL A 32 2.14 1.31 9.11
CA VAL A 32 1.80 0.68 10.40
C VAL A 32 2.71 -0.50 10.74
N THR A 33 3.30 -1.17 9.74
CA THR A 33 4.27 -2.25 9.96
C THR A 33 5.69 -1.76 10.19
N ASP A 34 5.95 -0.47 9.99
CA ASP A 34 7.28 0.10 10.18
C ASP A 34 7.71 0.03 11.66
N LYS A 35 8.97 -0.37 11.89
CA LYS A 35 9.52 -0.50 13.25
C LYS A 35 9.54 0.81 14.01
N SER A 36 9.61 1.94 13.30
CA SER A 36 9.54 3.30 13.86
C SER A 36 8.14 3.90 13.69
N TYR A 37 7.11 3.07 13.90
CA TYR A 37 5.71 3.47 13.81
C TYR A 37 5.46 4.82 14.49
N ASN A 38 4.88 5.73 13.72
CA ASN A 38 4.51 7.05 14.18
C ASN A 38 3.14 7.39 13.59
N GLU A 39 2.14 7.46 14.46
CA GLU A 39 0.76 7.72 14.07
C GLU A 39 0.60 9.01 13.25
N MET A 40 1.30 10.09 13.63
CA MET A 40 1.28 11.36 12.91
C MET A 40 1.85 11.26 11.49
N ARG A 41 2.76 10.30 11.23
CA ARG A 41 3.27 10.03 9.89
C ARG A 41 2.33 9.16 9.05
N CYS A 42 1.55 8.28 9.69
CA CYS A 42 0.59 7.43 8.99
C CYS A 42 -0.77 8.12 8.76
N LEU A 43 -1.13 9.11 9.58
CA LEU A 43 -2.36 9.90 9.47
C LEU A 43 -2.59 10.52 8.06
N PRO A 44 -1.59 11.12 7.40
CA PRO A 44 -1.73 11.60 6.02
C PRO A 44 -2.03 10.49 5.02
N LEU A 45 -1.48 9.29 5.20
CA LEU A 45 -1.73 8.13 4.33
C LEU A 45 -3.14 7.61 4.51
N LEU A 46 -3.65 7.58 5.75
CA LEU A 46 -5.04 7.26 6.05
C LEU A 46 -6.00 8.25 5.39
N LYS A 47 -5.70 9.55 5.44
CA LYS A 47 -6.52 10.58 4.76
C LYS A 47 -6.53 10.40 3.24
N LYS A 48 -5.40 10.06 2.63
CA LYS A 48 -5.31 9.77 1.20
C LYS A 48 -6.14 8.54 0.82
N LEU A 49 -6.02 7.45 1.59
CA LEU A 49 -6.82 6.24 1.38
C LEU A 49 -8.31 6.54 1.46
N ARG A 50 -8.74 7.27 2.50
CA ARG A 50 -10.15 7.69 2.65
C ARG A 50 -10.63 8.50 1.44
N ALA A 51 -9.85 9.49 1.00
CA ALA A 51 -10.20 10.31 -0.15
C ALA A 51 -10.33 9.48 -1.44
N CYS A 52 -9.48 8.46 -1.61
CA CYS A 52 -9.58 7.56 -2.75
C CYS A 52 -10.87 6.71 -2.68
N VAL A 53 -11.16 6.09 -1.54
CA VAL A 53 -12.37 5.27 -1.32
C VAL A 53 -13.65 6.08 -1.57
N GLU A 54 -13.72 7.30 -1.03
CA GLU A 54 -14.84 8.22 -1.24
C GLU A 54 -14.98 8.61 -2.73
N LYS A 55 -13.86 8.88 -3.41
CA LYS A 55 -13.86 9.25 -4.84
C LYS A 55 -14.27 8.09 -5.75
N LYS A 56 -13.87 6.86 -5.40
CA LYS A 56 -14.09 5.65 -6.21
C LYS A 56 -15.36 4.89 -5.83
N ASN A 57 -16.04 5.30 -4.74
CA ASN A 57 -17.21 4.60 -4.19
C ASN A 57 -16.91 3.12 -3.95
N VAL A 58 -15.74 2.82 -3.38
CA VAL A 58 -15.35 1.43 -3.08
C VAL A 58 -16.24 0.94 -1.93
N VAL A 59 -17.19 0.06 -2.25
CA VAL A 59 -18.12 -0.55 -1.27
C VAL A 59 -17.47 -1.76 -0.59
N ASP A 60 -16.68 -2.53 -1.35
CA ASP A 60 -16.00 -3.73 -0.86
C ASP A 60 -14.52 -3.70 -1.27
N PHE A 61 -13.62 -3.65 -0.29
CA PHE A 61 -12.19 -3.71 -0.51
C PHE A 61 -11.66 -5.08 -0.07
N LYS A 62 -11.28 -5.91 -1.05
CA LYS A 62 -10.73 -7.26 -0.81
C LYS A 62 -9.21 -7.25 -0.96
N LEU A 63 -8.51 -7.29 0.17
CA LEU A 63 -7.04 -7.44 0.22
C LEU A 63 -6.60 -8.90 0.06
N LEU A 64 -7.46 -9.83 0.44
CA LEU A 64 -7.22 -11.26 0.35
C LEU A 64 -8.24 -11.86 -0.62
N PRO A 65 -7.83 -12.83 -1.45
CA PRO A 65 -8.81 -13.60 -2.21
C PRO A 65 -9.78 -14.26 -1.23
N ASP A 66 -11.08 -14.30 -1.59
CA ASP A 66 -12.03 -15.12 -0.85
C ASP A 66 -11.45 -16.53 -0.82
N LYS A 67 -11.18 -17.03 0.38
CA LYS A 67 -10.71 -18.39 0.56
C LYS A 67 -11.88 -19.28 0.20
N ASP A 68 -11.94 -19.76 -1.04
CA ASP A 68 -12.82 -20.86 -1.42
C ASP A 68 -12.57 -21.98 -0.42
N THR A 69 -13.48 -22.11 0.55
CA THR A 69 -13.49 -23.20 1.50
C THR A 69 -14.06 -24.37 0.72
N SER A 70 -13.18 -25.14 0.10
CA SER A 70 -13.50 -26.47 -0.44
C SER A 70 -12.85 -27.56 0.39
#